data_AF-A0A3C0XQN2-F1
#
_entry.id   AF-A0A3C0XQN2-F1
#
_cell.length_a   1.000
_cell.length_b   1.000
_cell.length_c   1.000
_cell.angle_alpha   90.00
_cell.angle_beta   90.00
_cell.angle_gamma   90.00
#
_symmetry.space_group_name_H-M   'P 1'
#
loop_
_entity.id
_entity.type
_entity.pdbx_description
1 polymer ?
#
loop_
_entity_poly.entity_id
_entity_poly.type
_entity_poly.pdbx_seq_one_letter_code
_entity_poly.pdbx_strand_id
1 'polypeptide(L)'
;SIMPGKVNPSIAEMVDQVCYQVIGNDTAVMLGAQAGQLELNVMMPGMNFALCFSATILANATRVFRTRSIEGMKVDEQRAKEHVDSSPSLIVTALAPHIGYAKAAALVKRALAERRPLIDVALEENVLPRADLERVLDPLPMTKGGVQS
;
A
#
# COMPACT_ATOMS: atom_id res chain seq x y z
N SER A 1 -4.03 -23.86 20.33
CA SER A 1 -4.41 -22.46 20.04
C SER A 1 -5.51 -22.06 20.99
N ILE A 2 -5.36 -20.92 21.69
CA ILE A 2 -6.31 -20.40 22.70
C ILE A 2 -7.40 -19.51 22.09
N MET A 3 -7.30 -19.14 20.81
CA MET A 3 -8.23 -18.24 20.12
C MET A 3 -8.93 -18.96 18.95
N PRO A 4 -10.11 -19.57 19.19
CA PRO A 4 -10.94 -20.12 18.11
C PRO A 4 -11.32 -19.02 17.11
N GLY A 5 -11.19 -19.29 15.81
CA GLY A 5 -11.62 -18.38 14.74
C GLY A 5 -10.61 -17.31 14.29
N LYS A 6 -9.45 -17.17 14.95
CA LYS A 6 -8.39 -16.26 14.48
C LYS A 6 -7.70 -16.80 13.23
N VAL A 7 -7.69 -16.01 12.16
CA VAL A 7 -6.95 -16.29 10.91
C VAL A 7 -5.77 -15.33 10.81
N ASN A 8 -4.57 -15.87 10.60
CA ASN A 8 -3.34 -15.10 10.42
C ASN A 8 -2.90 -15.11 8.95
N PRO A 9 -2.23 -14.06 8.46
CA PRO A 9 -1.65 -14.03 7.11
C PRO A 9 -0.34 -14.84 7.03
N SER A 10 -0.38 -16.11 7.41
CA SER A 10 0.82 -16.95 7.61
C SER A 10 1.69 -17.13 6.35
N ILE A 11 1.10 -17.09 5.16
CA ILE A 11 1.86 -17.17 3.91
C ILE A 11 2.65 -15.87 3.68
N ALA A 12 2.09 -14.70 4.00
CA ALA A 12 2.81 -13.44 3.92
C ALA A 12 3.94 -13.40 4.97
N GLU A 13 3.67 -13.87 6.19
CA GLU A 13 4.69 -14.00 7.26
C GLU A 13 5.85 -14.92 6.84
N MET A 14 5.58 -15.99 6.08
CA MET A 14 6.62 -16.86 5.51
C MET A 14 7.43 -16.14 4.43
N VAL A 15 6.80 -15.34 3.58
CA VAL A 15 7.50 -14.53 2.57
C VAL A 15 8.45 -13.54 3.23
N ASP A 16 8.03 -12.88 4.31
CA ASP A 16 8.90 -11.97 5.08
C ASP A 16 10.15 -12.69 5.61
N GLN A 17 9.97 -13.88 6.20
CA GLN A 17 11.10 -14.70 6.68
C GLN A 17 12.08 -15.04 5.54
N VAL A 18 11.56 -15.37 4.36
CA VAL A 18 12.39 -15.66 3.18
C VAL A 18 13.14 -14.40 2.73
N CYS A 19 12.48 -13.25 2.68
CA CYS A 19 13.13 -11.98 2.34
C CYS A 19 14.26 -11.64 3.32
N TYR A 20 14.05 -11.80 4.63
CA TYR A 20 15.09 -11.57 5.63
C TYR A 20 16.26 -12.53 5.47
N GLN A 21 16.00 -13.81 5.16
CA GLN A 21 17.06 -14.78 4.89
C GLN A 21 17.89 -14.40 3.66
N VAL A 22 17.24 -13.94 2.59
CA VAL A 22 17.91 -13.48 1.36
C VAL A 22 18.81 -12.28 1.64
N ILE A 23 18.35 -11.31 2.43
CA ILE A 23 19.14 -10.14 2.83
C ILE A 23 20.38 -10.58 3.63
N GLY A 24 20.23 -11.53 4.54
CA GLY A 24 21.35 -12.11 5.28
C GLY A 24 22.36 -12.82 4.36
N ASN A 25 21.87 -13.59 3.39
CA ASN A 25 22.70 -14.27 2.40
C ASN A 25 23.44 -13.28 1.49
N ASP A 26 22.79 -12.19 1.08
CA ASP A 26 23.40 -11.12 0.28
C ASP A 26 24.57 -10.47 1.03
N THR A 27 24.39 -10.23 2.33
CA THR A 27 25.49 -9.74 3.20
C THR A 27 26.67 -10.71 3.22
N ALA A 28 26.42 -12.03 3.30
CA ALA A 28 27.48 -13.05 3.24
C ALA A 28 28.17 -13.08 1.88
N VAL A 29 27.43 -12.92 0.77
CA VAL A 29 27.97 -12.82 -0.59
C VAL A 29 28.84 -11.57 -0.74
N MET A 30 28.38 -10.42 -0.25
CA MET A 30 29.11 -9.15 -0.28
C MET A 30 30.47 -9.28 0.43
N LEU A 31 30.48 -9.83 1.65
CA LEU A 31 31.72 -10.03 2.41
C LEU A 31 32.64 -11.05 1.72
N GLY A 32 32.08 -12.14 1.18
CA GLY A 32 32.84 -13.12 0.41
C GLY A 32 33.48 -12.50 -0.84
N ALA A 33 32.75 -11.65 -1.56
CA ALA A 33 33.25 -10.98 -2.77
C ALA A 33 34.43 -10.04 -2.47
N GLN A 34 34.40 -9.33 -1.33
CA GLN A 34 35.47 -8.43 -0.91
C GLN A 34 36.75 -9.17 -0.50
N ALA A 35 36.64 -10.41 0.00
CA ALA A 35 37.75 -11.15 0.61
C ALA A 35 38.67 -11.89 -0.39
N GLY A 36 38.79 -11.40 -1.63
CA GLY A 36 39.75 -11.93 -2.60
C GLY A 36 41.20 -11.73 -2.15
N GLN A 37 42.06 -12.72 -2.34
CA GLN A 37 43.47 -12.67 -1.95
C GLN A 37 44.36 -12.90 -3.17
N LEU A 38 45.04 -11.83 -3.62
CA LEU A 38 45.94 -11.85 -4.78
C LEU A 38 45.26 -12.37 -6.05
N GLU A 39 45.66 -13.54 -6.55
CA GLU A 39 45.20 -14.09 -7.82
C GLU A 39 43.83 -14.78 -7.75
N LEU A 40 43.29 -15.07 -6.55
CA LEU A 40 42.07 -15.87 -6.42
C LEU A 40 41.21 -15.50 -5.20
N ASN A 41 39.89 -15.58 -5.36
CA ASN A 41 38.94 -15.52 -4.25
C ASN A 41 38.58 -16.93 -3.78
N VAL A 42 38.98 -17.31 -2.56
CA VAL A 42 38.71 -18.64 -2.00
C VAL A 42 37.33 -18.77 -1.32
N MET A 43 36.59 -17.67 -1.18
CA MET A 43 35.25 -17.63 -0.58
C MET A 43 34.14 -18.04 -1.56
N MET A 44 34.47 -18.29 -2.83
CA MET A 44 33.53 -18.66 -3.89
C MET A 44 32.54 -19.78 -3.52
N PRO A 45 32.92 -20.87 -2.83
CA PRO A 45 31.96 -21.91 -2.45
C PRO A 45 30.84 -21.39 -1.53
N GLY A 46 31.18 -20.56 -0.55
CA GLY A 46 30.22 -19.96 0.37
C GLY A 46 29.28 -18.97 -0.33
N MET A 47 29.83 -18.14 -1.22
CA MET A 47 29.05 -17.22 -2.04
C MET A 47 28.06 -17.96 -2.95
N ASN A 48 28.54 -19.01 -3.63
CA ASN A 48 27.71 -19.82 -4.51
C ASN A 48 26.56 -20.51 -3.76
N PHE A 49 26.83 -21.06 -2.58
CA PHE A 49 25.80 -21.64 -1.74
C PHE A 49 24.74 -20.61 -1.33
N ALA A 50 25.16 -19.45 -0.81
CA ALA A 50 24.25 -18.39 -0.38
C ALA A 50 23.37 -17.90 -1.53
N LEU A 51 23.95 -17.72 -2.73
CA LEU A 51 23.22 -17.29 -3.92
C LEU A 51 22.22 -18.35 -4.40
N CYS A 52 22.65 -19.60 -4.57
CA CYS A 52 21.78 -20.69 -5.02
C CYS A 52 20.66 -20.98 -4.02
N PHE A 53 20.96 -20.93 -2.72
CA PHE A 53 19.96 -21.11 -1.67
C PHE A 53 18.94 -19.97 -1.69
N SER A 54 19.36 -18.70 -1.75
CA SER A 54 18.48 -17.54 -1.90
C SER A 54 17.55 -17.67 -3.11
N ALA A 55 18.09 -18.03 -4.28
CA ALA A 55 17.29 -18.22 -5.49
C ALA A 55 16.23 -19.32 -5.31
N THR A 56 16.60 -20.43 -4.67
CA THR A 56 15.70 -21.55 -4.41
C THR A 56 14.55 -21.17 -3.48
N ILE A 57 14.85 -20.54 -2.34
CA ILE A 57 13.83 -20.16 -1.37
C ILE A 57 12.91 -19.07 -1.90
N LEU A 58 13.43 -18.09 -2.66
CA LEU A 58 12.61 -17.05 -3.30
C LEU A 58 11.68 -17.63 -4.36
N ALA A 59 12.17 -18.51 -5.23
CA ALA A 59 11.35 -19.15 -6.26
C ALA A 59 10.22 -19.99 -5.64
N ASN A 60 10.50 -20.66 -4.52
CA ASN A 60 9.49 -21.41 -3.79
C ASN A 60 8.46 -20.49 -3.11
N ALA A 61 8.94 -19.46 -2.41
CA ALA A 61 8.09 -18.51 -1.68
C ALA A 61 7.15 -17.76 -2.62
N THR A 62 7.66 -17.24 -3.75
CA THR A 62 6.87 -16.53 -4.75
C THR A 62 5.77 -17.41 -5.37
N ARG A 63 6.08 -18.66 -5.69
CA ARG A 63 5.09 -19.64 -6.20
C ARG A 63 3.99 -19.93 -5.17
N VAL A 64 4.38 -20.15 -3.92
CA VAL A 64 3.43 -20.40 -2.83
C VAL A 64 2.58 -19.16 -2.56
N PHE A 65 3.18 -17.97 -2.49
CA PHE A 65 2.46 -16.71 -2.26
C PHE A 65 1.45 -16.42 -3.38
N ARG A 66 1.84 -16.62 -4.64
CA ARG A 66 0.93 -16.49 -5.79
C ARG A 66 -0.32 -17.37 -5.62
N THR A 67 -0.11 -18.66 -5.38
CA THR A 67 -1.20 -19.66 -5.38
C THR A 67 -2.02 -19.70 -4.09
N ARG A 68 -1.41 -19.37 -2.94
CA ARG A 68 -2.06 -19.48 -1.62
C ARG A 68 -2.53 -18.16 -1.05
N SER A 69 -2.15 -17.03 -1.63
CA SER A 69 -2.58 -15.70 -1.16
C SER A 69 -3.14 -14.84 -2.29
N ILE A 70 -2.43 -14.70 -3.40
CA ILE A 70 -2.82 -13.74 -4.45
C ILE A 70 -4.01 -14.22 -5.29
N GLU A 71 -4.00 -15.46 -5.78
CA GLU A 71 -5.06 -15.98 -6.68
C GLU A 71 -6.45 -15.99 -6.04
N GLY A 72 -6.53 -16.09 -4.70
CA GLY A 72 -7.78 -16.08 -3.94
C GLY A 72 -8.13 -14.73 -3.31
N MET A 73 -7.34 -13.68 -3.56
CA MET A 73 -7.52 -12.39 -2.91
C MET A 73 -8.82 -11.73 -3.37
N LYS A 74 -9.65 -11.32 -2.41
CA LYS A 74 -10.88 -10.57 -2.64
C LYS A 74 -10.79 -9.24 -1.94
N VAL A 75 -11.25 -8.20 -2.63
CA VAL A 75 -11.36 -6.86 -2.05
C VAL A 75 -12.68 -6.75 -1.32
N ASP A 76 -12.65 -6.20 -0.12
CA ASP A 76 -13.84 -5.75 0.58
C ASP A 76 -14.23 -4.37 0.01
N GLU A 77 -15.10 -4.39 -1.01
CA GLU A 77 -15.52 -3.17 -1.73
C GLU A 77 -16.24 -2.18 -0.83
N GLN A 78 -17.03 -2.66 0.13
CA GLN A 78 -17.74 -1.80 1.05
C GLN A 78 -16.75 -1.04 1.94
N ARG A 79 -15.80 -1.76 2.54
CA ARG A 79 -14.77 -1.14 3.38
C ARG A 79 -13.85 -0.22 2.59
N ALA A 80 -13.52 -0.59 1.35
CA ALA A 80 -12.75 0.28 0.46
C ALA A 80 -13.51 1.59 0.19
N LYS A 81 -14.82 1.52 -0.09
CA LYS A 81 -15.67 2.69 -0.29
C LYS A 81 -15.76 3.55 0.96
N GLU A 82 -15.96 2.94 2.14
CA GLU A 82 -15.97 3.66 3.41
C GLU A 82 -14.65 4.42 3.65
N HIS A 83 -13.50 3.82 3.31
CA HIS A 83 -12.20 4.49 3.42
C HIS A 83 -12.05 5.67 2.44
N VAL A 84 -12.60 5.56 1.24
CA VAL A 84 -12.58 6.66 0.25
C VAL A 84 -13.50 7.79 0.69
N ASP A 85 -14.74 7.48 1.07
CA ASP A 85 -15.76 8.45 1.46
C ASP A 85 -15.38 9.21 2.75
N SER A 86 -14.61 8.57 3.63
CA SER A 86 -14.13 9.18 4.88
C SER A 86 -12.79 9.90 4.75
N SER A 87 -12.11 9.84 3.60
CA SER A 87 -10.76 10.39 3.42
C SER A 87 -10.75 11.92 3.36
N PRO A 88 -10.24 12.61 4.39
CA PRO A 88 -10.24 14.07 4.44
C PRO A 88 -9.36 14.71 3.37
N SER A 89 -8.21 14.07 3.09
CA SER A 89 -7.21 14.57 2.15
C SER A 89 -7.69 14.51 0.70
N LEU A 90 -8.45 13.47 0.33
CA LEU A 90 -9.04 13.34 -1.01
C LEU A 90 -10.01 14.51 -1.28
N ILE A 91 -10.86 14.78 -0.31
CA ILE A 91 -11.86 15.84 -0.35
C ILE A 91 -11.22 17.23 -0.48
N VAL A 92 -10.24 17.56 0.37
CA VAL A 92 -9.57 18.87 0.29
C VAL A 92 -8.90 19.05 -1.07
N THR A 93 -8.26 18.00 -1.58
CA THR A 93 -7.57 18.03 -2.87
C THR A 93 -8.54 18.26 -4.02
N ALA A 94 -9.70 17.61 -4.00
CA ALA A 94 -10.74 17.76 -5.01
C ALA A 94 -11.40 19.14 -4.99
N LEU A 95 -11.66 19.70 -3.80
CA LEU A 95 -12.38 20.97 -3.67
C LEU A 95 -11.48 22.21 -3.75
N ALA A 96 -10.20 22.11 -3.37
CA ALA A 96 -9.29 23.26 -3.32
C ALA A 96 -9.20 24.06 -4.64
N PRO A 97 -9.21 23.46 -5.85
CA PRO A 97 -9.23 24.21 -7.11
C PRO A 97 -10.48 25.06 -7.33
N HIS A 98 -11.62 24.67 -6.74
CA HIS A 98 -12.90 25.34 -6.96
C HIS A 98 -13.20 26.40 -5.89
N ILE A 99 -12.82 26.13 -4.63
CA ILE A 99 -13.27 26.95 -3.48
C ILE A 99 -12.11 27.52 -2.66
N GLY A 100 -10.87 27.18 -3.03
CA GLY A 100 -9.66 27.53 -2.30
C GLY A 100 -9.40 26.61 -1.11
N TYR A 101 -8.12 26.40 -0.81
CA TYR A 101 -7.67 25.48 0.24
C TYR A 101 -8.26 25.80 1.62
N ALA A 102 -8.30 27.08 2.01
CA ALA A 102 -8.76 27.48 3.33
C ALA A 102 -10.25 27.13 3.57
N LYS A 103 -11.10 27.33 2.56
CA LYS A 103 -12.52 26.95 2.65
C LYS A 103 -12.70 25.43 2.64
N ALA A 104 -12.00 24.73 1.76
CA ALA A 104 -12.03 23.26 1.70
C ALA A 104 -11.59 22.60 3.01
N ALA A 105 -10.51 23.11 3.62
CA ALA A 105 -10.02 22.62 4.91
C ALA A 105 -11.00 22.89 6.06
N ALA A 106 -11.65 24.06 6.07
CA ALA A 106 -12.67 24.39 7.07
C ALA A 106 -13.88 23.45 6.98
N LEU A 107 -14.34 23.17 5.76
CA LEU A 107 -15.44 22.25 5.48
C LEU A 107 -15.17 20.84 5.96
N VAL A 108 -13.98 20.32 5.66
CA VAL A 108 -13.55 19.00 6.12
C VAL A 108 -13.45 18.93 7.63
N LYS A 109 -12.87 19.96 8.27
CA LYS A 109 -12.78 20.03 9.73
C LYS A 109 -14.16 20.01 10.39
N ARG A 110 -15.13 20.71 9.79
CA ARG A 110 -16.52 20.75 10.25
C ARG A 110 -17.21 19.39 10.08
N ALA A 111 -17.12 18.77 8.91
CA ALA A 111 -17.69 17.44 8.66
C ALA A 111 -17.15 16.37 9.61
N LEU A 112 -15.84 16.41 9.92
CA LEU A 112 -15.21 15.52 10.90
C LEU A 112 -15.70 15.77 12.34
N ALA A 113 -15.85 17.04 12.74
CA ALA A 113 -16.36 17.39 14.06
C ALA A 113 -17.83 16.97 14.26
N GLU A 114 -18.64 17.13 13.21
CA GLU A 114 -20.07 16.79 13.23
C GLU A 114 -20.36 15.30 12.93
N ARG A 115 -19.35 14.54 12.47
CA ARG A 115 -19.49 13.14 11.99
C ARG A 115 -20.60 12.99 10.93
N ARG A 116 -20.70 13.96 10.03
CA ARG A 116 -21.67 13.98 8.93
C ARG A 116 -20.99 13.83 7.58
N PRO A 117 -21.69 13.29 6.56
CA PRO A 117 -21.19 13.27 5.20
C PRO A 117 -20.80 14.68 4.74
N LEU A 118 -19.64 14.82 4.13
CA LEU A 118 -19.16 16.12 3.68
C LEU A 118 -20.07 16.75 2.62
N ILE A 119 -20.70 15.94 1.77
CA ILE A 119 -21.68 16.42 0.78
C ILE A 119 -22.79 17.23 1.47
N ASP A 120 -23.27 16.78 2.63
CA ASP A 120 -24.33 17.49 3.36
C ASP A 120 -23.84 18.84 3.89
N VAL A 121 -22.62 18.89 4.45
CA VAL A 121 -22.02 20.13 4.96
C VAL A 121 -21.72 21.10 3.82
N ALA A 122 -21.28 20.60 2.66
CA ALA A 122 -20.99 21.40 1.47
C ALA A 122 -22.26 21.98 0.83
N LEU A 123 -23.36 21.24 0.86
CA LEU A 123 -24.68 21.70 0.40
C LEU A 123 -25.27 22.76 1.35
N GLU A 124 -25.13 22.59 2.66
CA GLU A 124 -25.56 23.60 3.65
C GLU A 124 -24.86 24.96 3.45
N GLU A 125 -23.56 24.93 3.13
CA GLU A 125 -22.79 26.15 2.88
C GLU A 125 -22.96 26.70 1.45
N ASN A 126 -23.83 26.08 0.63
CA ASN A 126 -24.10 26.45 -0.77
C ASN A 126 -22.81 26.63 -1.60
N VAL A 127 -21.86 25.73 -1.37
CA VAL A 127 -20.51 25.84 -1.92
C VAL A 127 -20.49 25.58 -3.42
N LEU A 128 -21.22 24.56 -3.86
CA LEU A 128 -21.42 24.16 -5.25
C LEU A 128 -22.79 23.47 -5.38
N PRO A 129 -23.41 23.48 -6.58
CA PRO A 129 -24.59 22.66 -6.85
C PRO A 129 -24.32 21.17 -6.59
N ARG A 130 -25.34 20.42 -6.17
CA ARG A 130 -25.19 18.99 -5.86
C ARG A 130 -24.54 18.18 -6.98
N ALA A 131 -24.95 18.44 -8.23
CA ALA A 131 -24.41 17.75 -9.40
C ALA A 131 -22.90 18.01 -9.59
N ASP A 132 -22.43 19.22 -9.28
CA ASP A 132 -21.01 19.56 -9.36
C ASP A 132 -20.22 18.96 -8.20
N LEU A 133 -20.79 18.92 -6.99
CA LEU A 133 -20.16 18.25 -5.85
C LEU A 133 -19.98 16.75 -6.11
N GLU A 134 -20.99 16.07 -6.62
CA GLU A 134 -20.92 14.64 -6.95
C GLU A 134 -19.88 14.36 -8.04
N ARG A 135 -19.73 15.26 -9.02
CA ARG A 135 -18.70 15.16 -10.06
C ARG A 135 -17.29 15.40 -9.53
N VAL A 136 -17.10 16.44 -8.71
CA VAL A 136 -15.79 16.84 -8.18
C VAL A 136 -15.30 15.86 -7.13
N LEU A 137 -16.20 15.31 -6.31
CA LEU A 137 -15.88 14.33 -5.27
C LEU A 137 -15.82 12.89 -5.81
N ASP A 138 -15.96 12.66 -7.12
CA ASP A 138 -15.73 11.35 -7.72
C ASP A 138 -14.23 10.99 -7.61
N PRO A 139 -13.87 9.92 -6.88
CA PRO A 139 -12.48 9.50 -6.72
C PRO A 139 -11.88 8.91 -8.01
N LEU A 140 -12.70 8.40 -8.95
CA LEU A 140 -12.19 7.70 -10.15
C LEU A 140 -11.37 8.60 -11.07
N PRO A 141 -11.80 9.82 -11.44
CA PRO A 141 -10.98 10.77 -12.19
C PRO A 141 -9.63 11.06 -11.52
N MET A 142 -9.58 11.10 -10.18
CA MET A 142 -8.36 11.36 -9.42
C MET A 142 -7.32 10.24 -9.56
N THR A 143 -7.74 9.02 -9.91
CA THR A 143 -6.82 7.88 -10.14
C THR A 143 -6.11 7.95 -11.49
N LYS A 144 -6.53 8.81 -12.42
CA LYS A 144 -6.01 8.85 -13.80
C LYS A 144 -4.87 9.85 -14.02
N GLY A 145 -4.46 10.60 -12.99
CA GLY A 145 -3.42 11.63 -13.09
C GLY A 145 -3.84 12.86 -13.91
N GLY A 146 -3.25 14.02 -13.61
CA GLY A 146 -3.56 15.31 -14.26
C GLY A 146 -4.58 16.16 -13.49
N VAL A 147 -4.51 17.50 -13.66
CA VAL A 147 -5.47 18.44 -13.09
C VAL A 147 -6.79 18.26 -13.84
N GLN A 148 -7.75 17.59 -13.20
CA GLN A 148 -9.11 17.44 -13.71
C GLN A 148 -9.79 18.81 -13.59
N SER A 149 -9.82 19.57 -14.69
CA SER A 149 -10.56 20.83 -14.85
C SER A 149 -12.03 20.57 -15.19
#